data_AF-A0A9W6UA30-F1
#
_entry.id   AF-A0A9W6UA30-F1
#
_cell.length_a   1.000
_cell.length_b   1.000
_cell.length_c   1.000
_cell.angle_alpha   90.00
_cell.angle_beta   90.00
_cell.angle_gamma   90.00
#
_symmetry.space_group_name_H-M   'P 1'
#
loop_
_entity.id
_entity.type
_entity.pdbx_description
1 polymer ?
#
loop_
_entity_poly.entity_id
_entity_poly.type
_entity_poly.pdbx_seq_one_letter_code
_entity_poly.pdbx_strand_id
1 'polypeptide(L)'
;MPPKKKAGGPSKKSAEKAKDKLVEDKTFGLKNKKKSKNVQKYIQEVTKQVKGANTRADRLKEQESKRKKDAKAEQENLKSLFAAAITQPKVR
;
A
#
# COMPACT_ATOMS: atom_id res chain seq x y z
N MET A 1 9.16 -38.64 -24.74
CA MET A 1 7.80 -38.24 -24.29
C MET A 1 7.88 -36.88 -23.63
N PRO A 2 7.06 -35.88 -24.01
CA PRO A 2 7.10 -34.54 -23.42
C PRO A 2 6.38 -34.51 -22.06
N PRO A 3 6.84 -33.72 -21.08
CA PRO A 3 6.28 -33.72 -19.74
C PRO A 3 4.89 -33.08 -19.74
N LYS A 4 3.91 -33.85 -19.25
CA LYS A 4 2.52 -33.48 -19.05
C LYS A 4 2.44 -32.23 -18.17
N LYS A 5 2.05 -31.08 -18.75
CA LYS A 5 1.70 -29.87 -17.99
C LYS A 5 0.65 -30.26 -16.95
N LYS A 6 0.99 -30.13 -15.66
CA LYS A 6 0.06 -30.28 -14.55
C LYS A 6 -1.00 -29.17 -14.64
N ALA A 7 -2.10 -29.47 -15.33
CA ALA A 7 -3.35 -28.73 -15.20
C ALA A 7 -3.93 -29.08 -13.82
N GLY A 8 -3.95 -28.12 -12.90
CA GLY A 8 -4.50 -28.34 -11.56
C GLY A 8 -3.86 -27.54 -10.43
N GLY A 9 -3.14 -26.45 -10.71
CA GLY A 9 -2.80 -25.49 -9.66
C GLY A 9 -4.08 -24.81 -9.14
N PRO A 10 -4.20 -24.53 -7.82
CA PRO A 10 -5.37 -23.88 -7.26
C PRO A 10 -5.68 -22.59 -8.03
N SER A 11 -6.92 -22.45 -8.48
CA SER A 11 -7.42 -21.24 -9.14
C SER A 11 -7.01 -20.00 -8.33
N LYS A 12 -6.58 -18.92 -9.01
CA LYS A 12 -6.21 -17.63 -8.36
C LYS A 12 -7.25 -17.20 -7.30
N LYS A 13 -8.53 -17.45 -7.57
CA LYS A 13 -9.66 -17.14 -6.69
C LYS A 13 -9.74 -18.03 -5.43
N SER A 14 -9.29 -19.29 -5.52
CA SER A 14 -9.19 -20.20 -4.38
C SER A 14 -8.01 -19.80 -3.47
N ALA A 15 -6.89 -19.41 -4.06
CA ALA A 15 -5.73 -18.91 -3.31
C ALA A 15 -6.02 -17.59 -2.57
N GLU A 16 -6.79 -16.68 -3.16
CA GLU A 16 -7.21 -15.43 -2.49
C GLU A 16 -8.14 -15.69 -1.31
N LYS A 17 -9.14 -16.55 -1.46
CA LYS A 17 -10.03 -16.94 -0.34
C LYS A 17 -9.26 -17.59 0.81
N ALA A 18 -8.26 -18.43 0.50
CA ALA A 18 -7.41 -19.03 1.52
C ALA A 18 -6.59 -17.98 2.28
N LYS A 19 -6.08 -16.96 1.57
CA LYS A 19 -5.37 -15.81 2.17
C LYS A 19 -6.30 -14.97 3.05
N ASP A 20 -7.51 -14.68 2.59
CA ASP A 20 -8.49 -13.92 3.38
C ASP A 20 -8.88 -14.66 4.66
N LYS A 21 -9.12 -15.97 4.60
CA LYS A 21 -9.35 -16.79 5.80
C LYS A 21 -8.18 -16.74 6.78
N LEU A 22 -6.94 -16.82 6.28
CA LEU A 22 -5.76 -16.75 7.13
C LEU A 22 -5.61 -15.39 7.82
N VAL A 23 -6.01 -14.30 7.16
CA VAL A 23 -6.07 -12.96 7.78
C VAL A 23 -7.14 -12.92 8.85
N GLU A 24 -8.33 -13.45 8.59
CA GLU A 24 -9.41 -13.52 9.56
C GLU A 24 -9.01 -14.34 10.79
N ASP A 25 -8.41 -15.52 10.62
CA ASP A 25 -7.94 -16.36 11.73
C ASP A 25 -6.88 -15.65 12.57
N LYS A 26 -5.86 -15.05 11.93
CA LYS A 26 -4.78 -14.35 12.64
C LYS A 26 -5.22 -13.04 13.32
N THR A 27 -6.38 -12.51 12.95
CA THR A 27 -6.91 -11.24 13.48
C THR A 27 -8.22 -11.39 14.25
N PHE A 28 -8.75 -12.61 14.37
CA PHE A 28 -10.08 -12.91 14.94
C PHE A 28 -10.25 -12.34 16.35
N GLY A 29 -9.29 -12.60 17.25
CA GLY A 29 -9.30 -12.15 18.64
C GLY A 29 -9.15 -10.63 18.82
N LEU A 30 -8.82 -9.90 17.76
CA LEU A 30 -8.65 -8.45 17.79
C LEU A 30 -9.91 -7.70 17.30
N LYS A 31 -10.97 -8.42 16.89
CA LYS A 31 -12.20 -7.82 16.32
C LYS A 31 -12.90 -6.87 17.29
N ASN A 32 -12.94 -7.18 18.58
CA ASN A 32 -13.56 -6.31 19.60
C ASN A 32 -12.68 -5.10 20.00
N LYS A 33 -11.42 -5.07 19.57
CA LYS A 33 -10.46 -3.99 19.87
C LYS A 33 -10.07 -3.17 18.63
N LYS A 34 -10.80 -3.32 17.52
CA LYS A 34 -10.55 -2.65 16.22
C LYS A 34 -10.55 -1.11 16.28
N LYS A 35 -11.02 -0.49 17.37
CA LYS A 35 -10.95 0.97 17.57
C LYS A 35 -9.55 1.45 17.95
N SER A 36 -8.70 0.58 18.50
CA SER A 36 -7.32 0.93 18.84
C SER A 36 -6.48 1.08 17.57
N LYS A 37 -5.77 2.21 17.45
CA LYS A 37 -4.84 2.47 16.34
C LYS A 37 -3.79 1.37 16.20
N ASN A 38 -3.33 0.80 17.32
CA ASN A 38 -2.32 -0.27 17.32
C ASN A 38 -2.90 -1.57 16.75
N VAL A 39 -4.15 -1.87 17.08
CA VAL A 39 -4.86 -3.03 16.53
C VAL A 39 -5.13 -2.86 15.03
N GLN A 40 -5.52 -1.66 14.60
CA GLN A 40 -5.69 -1.38 13.17
C GLN A 40 -4.39 -1.56 12.38
N LYS A 41 -3.28 -1.02 12.88
CA LYS A 41 -1.95 -1.19 12.28
C LYS A 41 -1.56 -2.67 12.18
N TYR A 42 -1.73 -3.42 13.27
CA TYR A 42 -1.43 -4.86 13.28
C TYR A 42 -2.27 -5.64 12.26
N ILE A 43 -3.58 -5.38 12.18
CA ILE A 43 -4.46 -6.02 11.18
C ILE A 43 -3.97 -5.72 9.76
N GLN A 44 -3.56 -4.48 9.49
CA GLN A 44 -3.02 -4.08 8.18
C GLN A 44 -1.70 -4.80 7.86
N GLU A 45 -0.77 -4.91 8.82
CA GLU A 45 0.50 -5.60 8.64
C GLU A 45 0.30 -7.10 8.37
N VAL A 46 -0.54 -7.77 9.15
CA VAL A 46 -0.89 -9.19 8.94
C VAL A 46 -1.55 -9.38 7.57
N THR A 47 -2.46 -8.49 7.18
CA THR A 47 -3.10 -8.54 5.86
C THR A 47 -2.08 -8.44 4.73
N LYS A 48 -1.12 -7.50 4.84
CA LYS A 48 -0.05 -7.31 3.85
C LYS A 48 0.86 -8.53 3.75
N GLN A 49 1.26 -9.10 4.88
CA GLN A 49 2.12 -10.28 4.93
C GLN A 49 1.46 -11.49 4.28
N VAL A 50 0.17 -11.72 4.54
CA VAL A 50 -0.56 -12.89 4.04
C VAL A 50 -0.97 -12.75 2.58
N LYS A 51 -1.38 -11.56 2.14
CA LYS A 51 -1.73 -11.33 0.74
C LYS A 51 -0.52 -11.39 -0.19
N GLY A 52 0.69 -11.29 0.38
CA GLY A 52 1.93 -11.31 -0.37
C GLY A 52 2.30 -9.95 -0.93
N ALA A 53 1.74 -8.86 -0.38
CA ALA A 53 2.09 -7.48 -0.74
C ALA A 53 3.50 -7.07 -0.26
N ASN A 54 4.39 -8.05 -0.09
CA ASN A 54 5.78 -7.88 0.29
C ASN A 54 6.72 -8.38 -0.82
N THR A 55 6.19 -8.61 -2.03
CA THR A 55 7.05 -8.84 -3.19
C THR A 55 7.88 -7.58 -3.46
N ARG A 56 9.09 -7.77 -3.98
CA ARG A 56 9.96 -6.66 -4.40
C ARG A 56 9.24 -5.69 -5.35
N ALA A 57 8.36 -6.21 -6.21
CA ALA A 57 7.55 -5.42 -7.14
C ALA A 57 6.53 -4.51 -6.43
N ASP A 58 5.85 -5.00 -5.40
CA ASP A 58 4.88 -4.19 -4.64
C ASP A 58 5.59 -3.10 -3.82
N ARG A 59 6.74 -3.41 -3.23
CA ARG A 59 7.58 -2.43 -2.52
C ARG A 59 8.03 -1.31 -3.46
N LEU A 60 8.46 -1.66 -4.68
CA LEU A 60 8.86 -0.69 -5.70
C LEU A 60 7.70 0.21 -6.13
N LYS A 61 6.50 -0.35 -6.36
CA LYS A 61 5.31 0.45 -6.68
C LYS A 61 4.91 1.39 -5.54
N GLU A 62 4.97 0.93 -4.29
CA GLU A 62 4.66 1.78 -3.14
C GLU A 62 5.68 2.93 -3.03
N GLN A 63 6.97 2.63 -3.21
CA GLN A 63 8.04 3.63 -3.18
C GLN A 63 7.92 4.64 -4.32
N GLU A 64 7.55 4.20 -5.52
CA GLU A 64 7.30 5.07 -6.67
C GLU A 64 6.07 5.96 -6.45
N SER A 65 5.00 5.43 -5.84
CA SER A 65 3.81 6.20 -5.50
C SER A 65 4.09 7.27 -4.43
N LYS A 66 4.96 6.97 -3.46
CA LYS A 66 5.42 7.93 -2.45
C LYS A 66 6.26 9.03 -3.10
N ARG A 67 7.28 8.66 -3.89
CA ARG A 67 8.09 9.62 -4.64
C ARG A 67 7.27 10.54 -5.54
N LYS A 68 6.24 10.02 -6.23
CA LYS A 68 5.33 10.85 -7.05
C LYS A 68 4.50 11.82 -6.22
N LYS A 69 4.04 11.42 -5.02
CA LYS A 69 3.32 12.31 -4.10
C LYS A 69 4.23 13.39 -3.54
N ASP A 70 5.43 13.01 -3.12
CA ASP A 70 6.42 13.94 -2.56
C ASP A 70 6.86 14.95 -3.63
N ALA A 71 7.16 14.51 -4.85
CA ALA A 71 7.48 15.40 -5.97
C ALA A 71 6.33 16.36 -6.31
N LYS A 72 5.07 15.91 -6.24
CA LYS A 72 3.92 16.79 -6.47
C LYS A 72 3.75 17.81 -5.35
N ALA A 73 3.99 17.41 -4.10
CA ALA A 73 3.96 18.34 -2.97
C ALA A 73 5.09 19.38 -3.08
N GLU A 74 6.29 18.98 -3.48
CA GLU A 74 7.41 19.90 -3.73
C GLU A 74 7.10 20.87 -4.87
N GLN A 75 6.51 20.41 -5.98
CA GLN A 75 6.11 21.28 -7.08
C GLN A 75 5.08 22.34 -6.66
N GLU A 76 4.08 21.95 -5.87
CA GLU A 76 3.09 22.91 -5.34
C GLU A 76 3.75 23.91 -4.37
N ASN A 77 4.67 23.46 -3.52
CA ASN A 77 5.43 24.36 -2.63
C ASN A 77 6.28 25.35 -3.42
N LEU A 78 7.02 24.89 -4.43
CA LEU A 78 7.83 25.76 -5.29
C LEU A 78 6.95 26.77 -6.02
N LYS A 79 5.83 26.32 -6.60
CA LYS A 79 4.89 27.21 -7.28
C LYS A 79 4.36 28.30 -6.36
N SER A 80 4.03 27.97 -5.11
CA SER A 80 3.61 28.96 -4.11
C SER A 80 4.71 29.96 -3.78
N LEU A 81 5.96 29.50 -3.62
CA LEU A 81 7.12 30.37 -3.38
C LEU A 81 7.39 31.33 -4.55
N PHE A 82 7.37 30.84 -5.79
CA PHE A 82 7.57 31.68 -6.98
C PHE A 82 6.44 32.70 -7.16
N ALA A 83 5.18 32.31 -6.91
CA ALA A 83 4.07 33.25 -6.96
C ALA A 83 4.23 34.39 -5.94
N ALA A 84 4.64 34.07 -4.71
CA ALA A 84 4.90 35.05 -3.67
C ALA A 84 6.08 35.99 -4.00
N ALA A 85 7.12 35.47 -4.68
CA ALA A 85 8.28 36.26 -5.07
C ALA A 85 8.00 37.24 -6.23
N ILE A 86 7.10 36.88 -7.16
CA ILE A 86 6.72 37.74 -8.29
C ILE A 86 5.85 38.90 -7.81
N THR A 87 5.05 38.70 -6.76
CA THR A 87 4.36 39.79 -6.07
C THR A 87 5.32 40.55 -5.16
N GLN A 88 6.29 41.26 -5.74
CA GLN A 88 7.05 42.24 -4.96
C GLN A 88 6.11 43.37 -4.52
N PRO A 89 6.07 43.73 -3.22
CA PRO A 89 5.35 44.90 -2.78
C PRO A 89 5.98 46.12 -3.45
N LYS A 90 5.14 46.94 -4.09
CA LYS A 90 5.61 48.17 -4.74
C LYS A 90 6.20 49.06 -3.67
N VAL A 91 7.53 49.23 -3.71
CA VAL A 91 8.26 50.12 -2.80
C VAL A 91 7.68 51.51 -3.00
N ARG A 92 7.15 52.08 -1.90
CA ARG A 92 6.47 53.37 -1.88
C ARG A 92 7.46 54.49 -1.64
#